data_AF-A0A536X8V5-F1
#
_entry.id   AF-A0A536X8V5-F1
#
_cell.length_a   1.000
_cell.length_b   1.000
_cell.length_c   1.000
_cell.angle_alpha   90.00
_cell.angle_beta   90.00
_cell.angle_gamma   90.00
#
_symmetry.space_group_name_H-M   'P 1'
#
loop_
_entity.id
_entity.type
_entity.pdbx_description
1 polymer ?
#
loop_
_entity_poly.entity_id
_entity_poly.type
_entity_poly.pdbx_seq_one_letter_code
_entity_poly.pdbx_strand_id
1 'polypeptide(L)'
;MSDVPIDDTTAVVRVVEVIHAPELLAHYAGQDITVRFTARKRLKEGQQAMFYTNGWLFGESVAVEALEIEPVTASASRAGRDMGDPVGRLAQRDLRSRFADAKLVVSGRVISVRMPSDVVAARSARAAERPVVRRISEHDPDWRIAEIQIEKVHKGKLQKDSVSVRFPSSEDVMWYGTPKFHPGQEGFFMLHKVDDAPEERAAMERAAPVRDKGEFVVPRAIDFQPFSEPGGIRELIAPTMRGFVTPIAEQEPGTPPRVPPARKRSSSATPQKRRR
;
A
#
# COMPACT_ATOMS: atom_id res chain seq x y z
N MET A 1 5.63 -33.97 -8.51
CA MET A 1 5.39 -33.70 -7.08
C MET A 1 4.94 -34.97 -6.37
N SER A 2 5.84 -35.61 -5.63
CA SER A 2 5.56 -36.80 -4.80
C SER A 2 5.12 -36.46 -3.38
N ASP A 3 5.31 -35.21 -2.94
CA ASP A 3 5.26 -34.84 -1.51
C ASP A 3 3.95 -34.17 -1.07
N VAL A 4 2.98 -34.02 -1.99
CA VAL A 4 1.64 -33.52 -1.66
C VAL A 4 0.71 -34.73 -1.42
N PRO A 5 0.05 -34.83 -0.25
CA PRO A 5 -0.97 -35.85 -0.03
C PRO A 5 -2.06 -35.77 -1.11
N ILE A 6 -2.24 -36.85 -1.87
CA ILE A 6 -3.31 -36.94 -2.86
C ILE A 6 -4.57 -37.39 -2.14
N ASP A 7 -5.51 -36.47 -1.94
CA ASP A 7 -6.82 -36.74 -1.36
C ASP A 7 -7.95 -35.98 -2.08
N ASP A 8 -9.20 -36.21 -1.67
CA ASP A 8 -10.41 -35.57 -2.22
C ASP A 8 -10.43 -34.04 -2.11
N THR A 9 -9.46 -33.44 -1.41
CA THR A 9 -9.33 -31.99 -1.21
C THR A 9 -8.19 -31.38 -2.03
N THR A 10 -7.51 -32.18 -2.86
CA THR A 10 -6.42 -31.69 -3.72
C THR A 10 -6.78 -31.82 -5.19
N ALA A 11 -6.38 -30.84 -6.00
CA ALA A 11 -6.47 -30.91 -7.45
C ALA A 11 -5.24 -30.27 -8.10
N VAL A 12 -4.85 -30.81 -9.26
CA VAL A 12 -3.87 -30.15 -10.14
C VAL A 12 -4.63 -29.21 -11.06
N VAL A 13 -4.19 -27.95 -11.13
CA VAL A 13 -4.79 -26.94 -11.99
C VAL A 13 -3.73 -26.30 -12.88
N ARG A 14 -4.09 -26.04 -14.14
CA ARG A 14 -3.29 -25.21 -15.04
C ARG A 14 -3.53 -23.75 -14.70
N VAL A 15 -2.46 -23.04 -14.34
CA VAL A 15 -2.52 -21.59 -14.15
C VAL A 15 -2.64 -20.94 -15.51
N VAL A 16 -3.80 -20.37 -15.83
CA VAL A 16 -3.97 -19.61 -17.08
C VAL A 16 -3.29 -18.25 -16.97
N GLU A 17 -3.45 -17.60 -15.82
CA GLU A 17 -2.98 -16.25 -15.58
C GLU A 17 -2.72 -16.04 -14.09
N VAL A 18 -1.68 -15.27 -13.76
CA VAL A 18 -1.38 -14.84 -12.40
C VAL A 18 -1.87 -13.40 -12.26
N ILE A 19 -2.85 -13.16 -11.38
CA ILE A 19 -3.40 -11.81 -11.18
C ILE A 19 -2.51 -11.01 -10.22
N HIS A 20 -2.22 -11.56 -9.03
CA HIS A 20 -1.33 -10.96 -8.05
C HIS A 20 -0.40 -12.01 -7.49
N ALA A 21 0.90 -11.74 -7.47
CA ALA A 21 1.87 -12.64 -6.90
C ALA A 21 3.16 -11.89 -6.49
N PRO A 22 3.85 -12.36 -5.44
CA PRO A 22 5.26 -12.05 -5.25
C PRO A 22 6.08 -12.44 -6.48
N GLU A 23 7.24 -11.80 -6.67
CA GLU A 23 8.13 -12.04 -7.81
C GLU A 23 8.44 -13.53 -8.02
N LEU A 24 8.76 -14.24 -6.94
CA LEU A 24 9.06 -15.68 -6.96
C LEU A 24 7.90 -16.55 -7.46
N LEU A 25 6.66 -16.04 -7.50
CA LEU A 25 5.48 -16.79 -7.93
C LEU A 25 4.84 -16.23 -9.22
N ALA A 26 5.35 -15.13 -9.76
CA ALA A 26 4.77 -14.49 -10.94
C ALA A 26 4.93 -15.34 -12.22
N HIS A 27 5.93 -16.22 -12.27
CA HIS A 27 6.29 -17.02 -13.45
C HIS A 27 5.47 -18.32 -13.63
N TYR A 28 4.54 -18.63 -12.73
CA TYR A 28 3.75 -19.87 -12.80
C TYR A 28 2.63 -19.83 -13.85
N ALA A 29 2.43 -18.71 -14.56
CA ALA A 29 1.50 -18.66 -15.69
C ALA A 29 1.87 -19.71 -16.76
N GLY A 30 0.87 -20.48 -17.18
CA GLY A 30 1.03 -21.60 -18.11
C GLY A 30 1.53 -22.91 -17.47
N GLN A 31 1.80 -22.95 -16.17
CA GLN A 31 2.27 -24.14 -15.46
C GLN A 31 1.17 -24.85 -14.68
N ASP A 32 1.38 -26.12 -14.38
CA ASP A 32 0.50 -26.89 -13.49
C ASP A 32 0.96 -26.75 -12.03
N ILE A 33 0.01 -26.39 -11.16
CA ILE A 33 0.23 -26.27 -9.72
C ILE A 33 -0.77 -27.16 -8.97
N THR A 34 -0.45 -27.49 -7.72
CA THR A 34 -1.36 -28.23 -6.85
C THR A 34 -2.14 -27.28 -5.96
N VAL A 35 -3.45 -27.44 -5.87
CA VAL A 35 -4.32 -26.64 -5.01
C VAL A 35 -4.98 -27.55 -3.99
N ARG A 36 -4.89 -27.20 -2.72
CA ARG A 36 -5.67 -27.77 -1.61
C ARG A 36 -6.90 -26.92 -1.34
N PHE A 37 -8.05 -27.54 -1.16
CA PHE A 37 -9.31 -26.91 -0.81
C PHE A 37 -9.61 -27.07 0.68
N THR A 38 -10.04 -25.99 1.34
CA THR A 38 -10.44 -26.03 2.75
C THR A 38 -11.75 -26.78 3.00
N ALA A 39 -12.56 -26.98 1.95
CA ALA A 39 -13.79 -27.78 1.99
C ALA A 39 -13.89 -28.63 0.73
N ARG A 40 -14.68 -29.72 0.77
CA ARG A 40 -15.04 -30.53 -0.41
C ARG A 40 -15.86 -29.68 -1.40
N LYS A 41 -15.18 -28.84 -2.17
CA LYS A 41 -15.76 -28.07 -3.28
C LYS A 41 -15.55 -28.86 -4.56
N ARG A 42 -16.65 -29.24 -5.22
CA ARG A 42 -16.61 -29.92 -6.52
C ARG A 42 -16.40 -28.87 -7.62
N LEU A 43 -15.14 -28.59 -7.96
CA LEU A 43 -14.83 -28.01 -9.25
C LEU A 43 -15.00 -29.09 -10.31
N LYS A 44 -15.62 -28.75 -11.44
CA LYS A 44 -15.69 -29.66 -12.58
C LYS A 44 -14.41 -29.52 -13.40
N GLU A 45 -13.95 -30.62 -13.97
CA GLU A 45 -12.87 -30.59 -14.96
C GLU A 45 -13.22 -29.58 -16.07
N GLY A 46 -12.23 -28.78 -16.46
CA GLY A 46 -12.39 -27.72 -17.47
C GLY A 46 -13.06 -26.43 -16.98
N GLN A 47 -13.53 -26.37 -15.73
CA GLN A 47 -14.07 -25.13 -15.17
C GLN A 47 -12.94 -24.15 -14.83
N GLN A 48 -13.07 -22.90 -15.29
CA GLN A 48 -12.17 -21.80 -14.88
C GLN A 48 -12.72 -21.08 -13.66
N ALA A 49 -11.83 -20.78 -12.71
CA ALA A 49 -12.12 -20.03 -11.51
C ALA A 49 -10.92 -19.15 -11.14
N MET A 50 -11.17 -18.07 -10.42
CA MET A 50 -10.16 -17.26 -9.76
C MET A 50 -9.96 -17.82 -8.35
N PHE A 51 -8.71 -18.06 -7.99
CA PHE A 51 -8.32 -18.62 -6.71
C PHE A 51 -7.59 -17.58 -5.88
N TYR A 52 -8.05 -17.36 -4.66
CA TYR A 52 -7.29 -16.62 -3.65
C TYR A 52 -6.59 -17.65 -2.78
N THR A 53 -5.28 -17.54 -2.66
CA THR A 53 -4.47 -18.65 -2.15
C THR A 53 -3.38 -18.21 -1.19
N ASN A 54 -3.06 -19.08 -0.23
CA ASN A 54 -1.82 -19.03 0.53
C ASN A 54 -0.84 -20.09 0.02
N GLY A 55 0.46 -19.78 0.03
CA GLY A 55 1.49 -20.79 -0.25
C GLY A 55 1.47 -21.90 0.81
N TRP A 56 1.59 -23.15 0.38
CA TRP A 56 1.58 -24.30 1.29
C TRP A 56 2.88 -25.10 1.22
N LEU A 57 3.26 -25.60 0.04
CA LEU A 57 4.49 -26.38 -0.16
C LEU A 57 5.24 -25.86 -1.39
N PHE A 58 6.57 -25.82 -1.31
CA PHE A 58 7.44 -25.34 -2.37
C PHE A 58 8.48 -26.42 -2.71
N GLY A 59 8.65 -26.71 -4.00
CA GLY A 59 9.60 -27.71 -4.50
C GLY A 59 9.80 -27.58 -6.01
N GLU A 60 9.74 -28.68 -6.75
CA GLU A 60 9.79 -28.66 -8.24
C GLU A 60 8.58 -27.94 -8.88
N SER A 61 7.47 -27.83 -8.15
CA SER A 61 6.32 -26.98 -8.46
C SER A 61 5.88 -26.30 -7.15
N VAL A 62 4.78 -25.56 -7.17
CA VAL A 62 4.15 -24.98 -5.98
C VAL A 62 2.83 -25.67 -5.65
N ALA A 63 2.61 -25.92 -4.35
CA ALA A 63 1.30 -26.26 -3.82
C ALA A 63 0.75 -25.09 -3.01
N VAL A 64 -0.51 -24.77 -3.23
CA VAL A 64 -1.19 -23.65 -2.59
C VAL A 64 -2.47 -24.12 -1.91
N GLU A 65 -2.87 -23.42 -0.87
CA GLU A 65 -4.17 -23.60 -0.22
C GLU A 65 -5.14 -22.53 -0.72
N ALA A 66 -6.28 -22.94 -1.28
CA ALA A 66 -7.35 -22.05 -1.68
C ALA A 66 -8.13 -21.57 -0.44
N LEU A 67 -8.14 -20.26 -0.25
CA LEU A 67 -8.95 -19.55 0.74
C LEU A 67 -10.33 -19.23 0.18
N GLU A 68 -10.37 -18.78 -1.07
CA GLU A 68 -11.60 -18.39 -1.76
C GLU A 68 -11.50 -18.76 -3.25
N ILE A 69 -12.66 -19.08 -3.83
CA ILE A 69 -12.78 -19.50 -5.23
C ILE A 69 -13.99 -18.80 -5.82
N GLU A 70 -13.73 -17.96 -6.82
CA GLU A 70 -14.76 -17.22 -7.55
C GLU A 70 -14.87 -17.72 -8.99
N PRO A 71 -16.08 -17.93 -9.53
CA PRO A 71 -16.24 -18.26 -10.94
C PRO A 71 -15.80 -17.09 -11.81
N VAL A 72 -15.02 -17.37 -12.86
CA VAL A 72 -14.60 -16.34 -13.80
C VAL A 72 -15.79 -15.94 -14.67
N THR A 73 -16.27 -14.70 -14.52
CA THR A 73 -17.19 -14.10 -15.49
C THR A 73 -16.41 -13.56 -16.69
N ALA A 74 -17.05 -13.45 -17.86
CA ALA A 74 -16.42 -12.95 -19.08
C ALA A 74 -15.85 -11.52 -18.93
N SER A 75 -16.41 -10.72 -18.02
CA SER A 75 -15.91 -9.37 -17.69
C SER A 75 -14.66 -9.42 -16.81
N ALA A 76 -14.62 -10.32 -15.82
CA ALA A 76 -13.47 -10.49 -14.92
C ALA A 76 -12.23 -11.03 -15.67
N SER A 77 -12.43 -11.91 -16.66
CA SER A 77 -11.33 -12.46 -17.46
C SER A 77 -10.72 -11.48 -18.47
N ARG A 78 -11.48 -10.45 -18.90
CA ARG A 78 -10.93 -9.35 -19.70
C ARG A 78 -10.18 -8.33 -18.83
N ALA A 79 -10.73 -8.03 -17.65
CA ALA A 79 -10.08 -7.13 -16.71
C ALA A 79 -8.69 -7.63 -16.26
N GLY A 80 -8.51 -8.93 -16.01
CA GLY A 80 -7.21 -9.50 -15.64
C GLY A 80 -6.11 -9.28 -16.69
N ARG A 81 -6.43 -9.55 -17.96
CA ARG A 81 -5.47 -9.60 -19.08
C ARG A 81 -4.89 -8.26 -19.49
N ASP A 82 -5.64 -7.18 -19.31
CA ASP A 82 -5.22 -5.83 -19.74
C ASP A 82 -4.46 -5.06 -18.65
N MET A 83 -4.28 -5.63 -17.45
CA MET A 83 -3.79 -4.90 -16.28
C MET A 83 -2.30 -5.14 -15.95
N GLY A 84 -1.37 -5.07 -16.90
CA GLY A 84 0.09 -5.02 -16.59
C GLY A 84 0.68 -6.20 -15.80
N ASP A 85 1.88 -6.01 -15.23
CA ASP A 85 2.66 -7.05 -14.53
C ASP A 85 2.07 -7.44 -13.16
N PRO A 86 1.94 -8.74 -12.81
CA PRO A 86 1.33 -9.19 -11.55
C PRO A 86 2.04 -8.73 -10.28
N VAL A 87 3.37 -8.57 -10.33
CA VAL A 87 4.17 -8.09 -9.19
C VAL A 87 3.91 -6.61 -8.98
N GLY A 88 3.95 -5.83 -10.06
CA GLY A 88 3.62 -4.40 -10.03
C GLY A 88 2.21 -4.14 -9.51
N ARG A 89 1.22 -4.96 -9.90
CA ARG A 89 -0.15 -4.87 -9.36
C ARG A 89 -0.21 -5.13 -7.86
N LEU A 90 0.48 -6.17 -7.38
CA LEU A 90 0.53 -6.49 -5.95
C LEU A 90 1.15 -5.32 -5.16
N ALA A 91 2.30 -4.82 -5.61
CA ALA A 91 2.95 -3.67 -5.00
C ALA A 91 2.06 -2.43 -4.98
N GLN A 92 1.36 -2.14 -6.08
CA GLN A 92 0.45 -1.00 -6.20
C GLN A 92 -0.78 -1.13 -5.28
N ARG A 93 -1.33 -2.34 -5.15
CA ARG A 93 -2.43 -2.64 -4.22
C ARG A 93 -1.98 -2.44 -2.78
N ASP A 94 -0.83 -3.00 -2.43
CA ASP A 94 -0.29 -2.91 -1.07
C ASP A 94 0.01 -1.46 -0.70
N LEU A 95 0.62 -0.69 -1.62
CA LEU A 95 0.82 0.75 -1.45
C LEU A 95 -0.49 1.50 -1.17
N ARG A 96 -1.55 1.22 -1.95
CA ARG A 96 -2.87 1.85 -1.78
C ARG A 96 -3.51 1.48 -0.45
N SER A 97 -3.42 0.22 -0.05
CA SER A 97 -3.93 -0.24 1.25
C SER A 97 -3.21 0.48 2.39
N ARG A 98 -1.87 0.50 2.36
CA ARG A 98 -1.06 1.18 3.37
C ARG A 98 -1.36 2.67 3.45
N PHE A 99 -1.50 3.33 2.31
CA PHE A 99 -1.91 4.73 2.25
C PHE A 99 -3.30 4.96 2.85
N ALA A 100 -4.25 4.06 2.60
CA ALA A 100 -5.61 4.12 3.16
C ALA A 100 -5.61 3.93 4.68
N ASP A 101 -4.77 3.04 5.21
CA ASP A 101 -4.66 2.73 6.64
C ASP A 101 -3.89 3.80 7.42
N ALA A 102 -2.91 4.46 6.78
CA ALA A 102 -2.08 5.49 7.41
C ALA A 102 -2.93 6.61 8.04
N LYS A 103 -2.65 6.94 9.31
CA LYS A 103 -3.39 7.98 10.05
C LYS A 103 -2.96 9.39 9.64
N LEU A 104 -1.68 9.54 9.30
CA LEU A 104 -1.11 10.79 8.83
C LEU A 104 -0.20 10.50 7.64
N VAL A 105 -0.29 11.32 6.59
CA VAL A 105 0.68 11.32 5.48
C VAL A 105 1.26 12.71 5.38
N VAL A 106 2.58 12.83 5.47
CA VAL A 106 3.30 14.11 5.47
C VAL A 106 4.47 14.07 4.50
N SER A 107 4.92 15.25 4.07
CA SER A 107 6.24 15.45 3.48
C SER A 107 7.09 16.33 4.39
N GLY A 108 8.39 16.06 4.42
CA GLY A 108 9.31 16.86 5.23
C GLY A 108 10.71 16.27 5.30
N ARG A 109 11.44 16.68 6.35
CA ARG A 109 12.85 16.36 6.57
C ARG A 109 13.08 15.79 7.96
N VAL A 110 13.87 14.73 8.06
CA VAL A 110 14.39 14.23 9.33
C VAL A 110 15.43 15.23 9.87
N ILE A 111 15.17 15.83 11.03
CA ILE A 111 16.06 16.82 11.64
C ILE A 111 16.94 16.23 12.74
N SER A 112 16.50 15.17 13.40
CA SER A 112 17.31 14.48 14.42
C SER A 112 16.94 13.00 14.52
N VAL A 113 17.90 12.18 14.96
CA VAL A 113 17.67 10.77 15.30
C VAL A 113 18.32 10.51 16.66
N ARG A 114 17.57 9.93 17.59
CA ARG A 114 18.04 9.65 18.95
C ARG A 114 17.62 8.27 19.45
N MET A 115 18.29 7.81 20.49
CA MET A 115 17.81 6.65 21.25
C MET A 115 16.59 7.05 22.10
N PRO A 116 15.56 6.19 22.20
CA PRO A 116 14.49 6.37 23.16
C PRO A 116 15.03 6.40 24.60
N SER A 117 14.47 7.26 25.44
CA SER A 117 14.91 7.44 26.84
C SER A 117 14.77 6.16 27.68
N ASP A 118 13.77 5.33 27.37
CA ASP A 118 13.56 3.99 27.93
C ASP A 118 14.71 3.02 27.60
N VAL A 119 15.20 3.03 26.36
CA VAL A 119 16.33 2.19 25.95
C VAL A 119 17.61 2.64 26.66
N VAL A 120 17.83 3.95 26.80
CA VAL A 120 18.96 4.50 27.56
C VAL A 120 18.88 4.10 29.03
N ALA A 121 17.72 4.26 29.66
CA ALA A 121 17.50 3.86 31.05
C ALA A 121 17.69 2.36 31.27
N ALA A 122 17.21 1.51 30.36
CA ALA A 122 17.39 0.07 30.40
C ALA A 122 18.86 -0.34 30.26
N ARG A 123 19.62 0.28 29.36
CA ARG A 123 21.07 0.05 29.23
C ARG A 123 21.81 0.46 30.50
N SER A 124 21.48 1.61 31.07
CA SER A 124 22.09 2.09 32.33
C SER A 124 21.77 1.18 33.52
N ALA A 125 20.53 0.69 33.65
CA ALA A 125 20.17 -0.28 34.69
C ALA A 125 20.88 -1.63 34.49
N ARG A 126 20.99 -2.12 33.25
CA ARG A 126 21.68 -3.37 32.92
C ARG A 126 23.19 -3.31 33.17
N ALA A 127 23.80 -2.13 33.09
CA ALA A 127 25.19 -1.89 33.46
C ALA A 127 25.42 -1.88 34.98
N ALA A 128 24.37 -1.61 35.77
CA ALA A 128 24.41 -1.58 37.23
C ALA A 128 24.08 -2.93 37.89
N GLU A 129 23.48 -3.88 37.16
CA GLU A 129 23.11 -5.22 37.65
C GLU A 129 24.19 -6.27 37.32
N ARG A 130 24.42 -7.22 38.25
CA ARG A 130 25.22 -8.43 37.99
C ARG A 130 24.60 -9.24 36.83
N PRO A 131 25.39 -10.00 36.04
CA PRO A 131 24.91 -10.58 34.78
C PRO A 131 23.87 -11.67 35.03
N VAL A 132 22.59 -11.30 35.02
CA VAL A 132 21.50 -12.24 34.81
C VAL A 132 21.43 -12.47 33.32
N VAL A 133 21.67 -13.73 32.90
CA VAL A 133 21.51 -14.18 31.51
C VAL A 133 20.04 -14.05 31.13
N ARG A 134 19.61 -12.85 30.75
CA ARG A 134 18.37 -12.68 30.01
C ARG A 134 18.64 -13.15 28.59
N ARG A 135 17.73 -13.98 28.05
CA ARG A 135 17.77 -14.39 26.65
C ARG A 135 17.83 -13.12 25.80
N ILE A 136 18.99 -12.84 25.23
CA ILE A 136 19.13 -11.83 24.19
C ILE A 136 18.38 -12.46 23.02
N SER A 137 17.24 -11.89 22.66
CA SER A 137 16.60 -12.24 21.40
C SER A 137 17.54 -11.73 20.31
N GLU A 138 17.96 -12.62 19.42
CA GLU A 138 18.78 -12.27 18.25
C GLU A 138 18.13 -11.12 17.45
N HIS A 139 16.80 -11.13 17.39
CA HIS A 139 15.98 -10.14 16.70
C HIS A 139 15.70 -8.83 17.48
N ASP A 140 16.65 -8.31 18.27
CA ASP A 140 16.46 -7.02 18.95
C ASP A 140 16.33 -5.87 17.90
N PRO A 141 15.26 -5.06 17.93
CA PRO A 141 15.01 -3.99 16.95
C PRO A 141 16.02 -2.81 16.97
N ASP A 142 16.81 -2.62 18.04
CA ASP A 142 17.59 -1.40 18.29
C ASP A 142 16.78 -0.13 18.00
N TRP A 143 15.71 0.08 18.77
CA TRP A 143 14.77 1.19 18.57
C TRP A 143 15.44 2.57 18.54
N ARG A 144 15.02 3.40 17.58
CA ARG A 144 15.39 4.82 17.45
C ARG A 144 14.15 5.69 17.30
N ILE A 145 14.28 6.98 17.61
CA ILE A 145 13.28 8.01 17.35
C ILE A 145 13.87 9.00 16.36
N ALA A 146 13.22 9.16 15.21
CA ALA A 146 13.45 10.26 14.28
C ALA A 146 12.48 11.41 14.62
N GLU A 147 12.99 12.63 14.64
CA GLU A 147 12.17 13.82 14.60
C GLU A 147 12.10 14.35 13.18
N ILE A 148 10.88 14.44 12.65
CA ILE A 148 10.61 14.89 11.29
C ILE A 148 10.02 16.29 11.37
N GLN A 149 10.69 17.26 10.78
CA GLN A 149 10.12 18.57 10.50
C GLN A 149 9.19 18.45 9.31
N ILE A 150 7.96 18.92 9.47
CA ILE A 150 6.88 18.78 8.49
C ILE A 150 6.86 20.02 7.62
N GLU A 151 6.93 19.79 6.31
CA GLU A 151 6.73 20.83 5.31
C GLU A 151 5.26 20.89 4.89
N LYS A 152 4.61 19.73 4.75
CA LYS A 152 3.21 19.66 4.33
C LYS A 152 2.52 18.40 4.84
N VAL A 153 1.27 18.55 5.25
CA VAL A 153 0.36 17.44 5.56
C VAL A 153 -0.51 17.14 4.34
N HIS A 154 -0.51 15.88 3.89
CA HIS A 154 -1.27 15.41 2.72
C HIS A 154 -2.51 14.60 3.11
N LYS A 155 -2.48 13.94 4.29
CA LYS A 155 -3.61 13.21 4.86
C LYS A 155 -3.58 13.31 6.38
N GLY A 156 -4.76 13.41 6.99
CA GLY A 156 -4.93 13.51 8.45
C GLY A 156 -4.86 14.95 8.93
N LYS A 157 -4.74 15.14 10.25
CA LYS A 157 -4.63 16.46 10.88
C LYS A 157 -3.47 16.44 11.85
N LEU A 158 -2.58 17.42 11.73
CA LEU A 158 -1.51 17.64 12.68
C LEU A 158 -1.36 19.14 12.89
N GLN A 159 -1.27 19.56 14.16
CA GLN A 159 -1.16 20.96 14.55
C GLN A 159 0.29 21.37 14.87
N LYS A 160 1.21 20.41 14.86
CA LYS A 160 2.63 20.60 15.16
C LYS A 160 3.42 20.64 13.86
N ASP A 161 4.50 21.42 13.86
CA ASP A 161 5.44 21.51 12.74
C ASP A 161 6.48 20.38 12.76
N SER A 162 6.49 19.55 13.81
CA SER A 162 7.30 18.34 13.89
C SER A 162 6.54 17.14 14.45
N VAL A 163 7.02 15.95 14.09
CA VAL A 163 6.48 14.67 14.57
C VAL A 163 7.62 13.72 14.95
N SER A 164 7.46 13.03 16.07
CA SER A 164 8.39 11.99 16.52
C SER A 164 7.93 10.62 16.04
N VAL A 165 8.78 9.95 15.27
CA VAL A 165 8.56 8.64 14.67
C VAL A 165 9.53 7.63 15.24
N ARG A 166 9.02 6.51 15.74
CA ARG A 166 9.86 5.40 16.19
C ARG A 166 10.08 4.41 15.04
N PHE A 167 11.31 3.94 14.89
CA PHE A 167 11.70 2.97 13.87
C PHE A 167 12.80 2.04 14.39
N PRO A 168 12.88 0.79 13.91
CA PRO A 168 13.93 -0.14 14.29
C PRO A 168 15.20 0.14 13.48
N SER A 169 16.36 0.23 14.13
CA SER A 169 17.65 0.45 13.46
C SER A 169 18.45 -0.82 13.24
N SER A 170 17.98 -1.97 13.72
CA SER A 170 18.66 -3.27 13.58
C SER A 170 18.77 -3.72 12.13
N GLU A 171 19.88 -4.39 11.81
CA GLU A 171 20.18 -5.02 10.52
C GLU A 171 19.67 -6.46 10.41
N ASP A 172 19.11 -7.01 11.50
CA ASP A 172 18.53 -8.34 11.53
C ASP A 172 17.46 -8.53 10.44
N VAL A 173 17.32 -9.77 9.94
CA VAL A 173 16.38 -10.14 8.87
C VAL A 173 14.94 -9.71 9.16
N MET A 174 14.52 -9.74 10.44
CA MET A 174 13.19 -9.27 10.85
C MET A 174 12.98 -7.77 10.58
N TRP A 175 14.04 -6.97 10.60
CA TRP A 175 14.00 -5.51 10.52
C TRP A 175 14.62 -4.94 9.24
N TYR A 176 15.25 -5.77 8.42
CA TYR A 176 15.98 -5.36 7.21
C TYR A 176 15.12 -4.49 6.26
N GLY A 177 13.85 -4.83 6.09
CA GLY A 177 12.92 -4.12 5.22
C GLY A 177 12.31 -2.82 5.79
N THR A 178 12.80 -2.32 6.92
CA THR A 178 12.26 -1.10 7.56
C THR A 178 13.13 0.13 7.23
N PRO A 179 12.55 1.33 7.07
CA PRO A 179 13.33 2.54 6.80
C PRO A 179 14.28 2.85 7.95
N LYS A 180 15.57 3.02 7.61
CA LYS A 180 16.59 3.48 8.56
C LYS A 180 16.80 4.98 8.35
N PHE A 181 16.21 5.79 9.23
CA PHE A 181 16.26 7.23 9.08
C PHE A 181 17.59 7.83 9.54
N HIS A 182 18.02 8.87 8.84
CA HIS A 182 19.20 9.66 9.17
C HIS A 182 18.89 11.16 9.06
N PRO A 183 19.53 12.04 9.86
CA PRO A 183 19.34 13.48 9.74
C PRO A 183 19.63 14.00 8.32
N GLY A 184 18.82 14.94 7.85
CA GLY A 184 18.88 15.49 6.50
C GLY A 184 18.09 14.71 5.44
N GLN A 185 17.55 13.53 5.78
CA GLN A 185 16.75 12.73 4.86
C GLN A 185 15.38 13.37 4.63
N GLU A 186 15.00 13.50 3.35
CA GLU A 186 13.76 14.15 2.92
C GLU A 186 12.86 13.18 2.14
N GLY A 187 11.56 13.31 2.32
CA GLY A 187 10.62 12.44 1.62
C GLY A 187 9.16 12.58 2.06
N PHE A 188 8.36 11.65 1.56
CA PHE A 188 6.99 11.41 1.98
C PHE A 188 6.98 10.28 3.02
N PHE A 189 6.16 10.46 4.06
CA PHE A 189 6.06 9.54 5.19
C PHE A 189 4.59 9.15 5.40
N MET A 190 4.30 7.85 5.40
CA MET A 190 3.04 7.27 5.85
C MET A 190 3.18 6.84 7.30
N LEU A 191 2.51 7.57 8.19
CA LEU A 191 2.64 7.38 9.63
C LEU A 191 1.45 6.62 10.20
N HIS A 192 1.77 5.59 10.97
CA HIS A 192 0.81 4.69 11.62
C HIS A 192 0.88 4.88 13.12
N LYS A 193 -0.25 4.74 13.84
CA LYS A 193 -0.20 4.70 15.31
C LYS A 193 0.38 3.37 15.75
N VAL A 194 1.09 3.37 16.88
CA VAL A 194 1.66 2.15 17.48
C VAL A 194 0.59 1.08 17.70
N ASP A 195 -0.63 1.47 18.07
CA ASP A 195 -1.74 0.54 18.32
C ASP A 195 -2.22 -0.20 17.05
N ASP A 196 -1.98 0.37 15.86
CA ASP A 196 -2.36 -0.21 14.57
C ASP A 196 -1.25 -1.12 13.99
N ALA A 197 -0.16 -1.33 14.74
CA ALA A 197 1.04 -2.03 14.32
C ALA A 197 1.38 -3.14 15.34
N PRO A 198 0.68 -4.30 15.32
CA PRO A 198 0.70 -5.28 16.40
C PRO A 198 2.06 -5.97 16.57
N GLU A 199 2.82 -6.19 15.49
CA GLU A 199 4.16 -6.79 15.55
C GLU A 199 5.16 -5.83 16.19
N GLU A 200 5.12 -4.57 15.80
CA GLU A 200 5.94 -3.49 16.33
C GLU A 200 5.57 -3.17 17.77
N ARG A 201 4.27 -3.15 18.09
CA ARG A 201 3.77 -3.02 19.45
C ARG A 201 4.28 -4.17 20.32
N ALA A 202 4.17 -5.42 19.87
CA ALA A 202 4.67 -6.57 20.60
C ALA A 202 6.20 -6.55 20.75
N ALA A 203 6.94 -6.00 19.79
CA ALA A 203 8.38 -5.79 19.89
C ALA A 203 8.74 -4.62 20.84
N MET A 204 7.93 -3.56 20.89
CA MET A 204 8.06 -2.44 21.83
C MET A 204 7.71 -2.85 23.27
N GLU A 205 6.68 -3.66 23.48
CA GLU A 205 6.27 -4.18 24.80
C GLU A 205 7.29 -5.20 25.36
N ARG A 206 8.02 -5.90 24.49
CA ARG A 206 9.18 -6.74 24.87
C ARG A 206 10.39 -5.91 25.29
N ALA A 207 10.48 -4.67 24.81
CA ALA A 207 11.46 -3.70 25.28
C ALA A 207 10.95 -2.99 26.55
N ALA A 208 11.86 -2.53 27.41
CA ALA A 208 11.54 -1.92 28.71
C ALA A 208 10.47 -0.80 28.63
N PRO A 209 9.72 -0.52 29.72
CA PRO A 209 8.53 0.34 29.69
C PRO A 209 8.79 1.75 29.14
N VAL A 210 7.94 2.13 28.21
CA VAL A 210 8.10 3.25 27.27
C VAL A 210 7.65 4.58 27.87
N ARG A 211 8.56 5.55 28.05
CA ARG A 211 8.23 6.92 28.46
C ARG A 211 8.15 7.91 27.29
N ASP A 212 9.01 7.78 26.28
CA ASP A 212 8.93 8.54 25.03
C ASP A 212 8.43 7.65 23.89
N LYS A 213 7.10 7.59 23.73
CA LYS A 213 6.47 6.59 22.84
C LYS A 213 6.85 6.73 21.37
N GLY A 214 7.20 7.93 20.91
CA GLY A 214 7.01 8.27 19.51
C GLY A 214 5.50 8.26 19.23
N GLU A 215 4.99 9.32 18.62
CA GLU A 215 3.54 9.41 18.37
C GLU A 215 3.11 8.44 17.25
N PHE A 216 4.07 8.06 16.40
CA PHE A 216 3.86 7.21 15.24
C PHE A 216 5.01 6.22 15.01
N VAL A 217 4.74 5.21 14.21
CA VAL A 217 5.70 4.22 13.70
C VAL A 217 5.69 4.18 12.17
N VAL A 218 6.85 3.85 11.60
CA VAL A 218 7.03 3.60 10.17
C VAL A 218 7.57 2.17 10.04
N PRO A 219 6.67 1.17 9.99
CA PRO A 219 7.05 -0.23 10.12
C PRO A 219 7.60 -0.86 8.84
N ARG A 220 7.37 -0.29 7.65
CA ARG A 220 7.73 -0.93 6.38
C ARG A 220 8.41 0.04 5.43
N ALA A 221 9.30 -0.48 4.56
CA ALA A 221 9.99 0.31 3.54
C ALA A 221 9.02 1.18 2.73
N ILE A 222 7.89 0.61 2.35
CA ILE A 222 6.84 1.28 1.57
C ILE A 222 6.25 2.53 2.25
N ASP A 223 6.42 2.69 3.58
CA ASP A 223 5.92 3.83 4.33
C ASP A 223 6.79 5.08 4.21
N PHE A 224 7.94 4.98 3.56
CA PHE A 224 8.80 6.12 3.27
C PHE A 224 9.19 6.12 1.80
N GLN A 225 9.10 7.30 1.18
CA GLN A 225 9.56 7.52 -0.19
C GLN A 225 10.39 8.81 -0.27
N PRO A 226 11.66 8.74 -0.69
CA PRO A 226 12.47 9.93 -0.97
C PRO A 226 11.83 10.84 -2.02
N PHE A 227 12.04 12.15 -1.93
CA PHE A 227 11.53 13.09 -2.95
C PHE A 227 12.09 12.87 -4.36
N SER A 228 13.30 12.30 -4.44
CA SER A 228 13.95 11.95 -5.71
C SER A 228 13.30 10.76 -6.41
N GLU A 229 12.53 9.93 -5.69
CA GLU A 229 11.90 8.74 -6.24
C GLU A 229 10.57 9.12 -6.92
N PRO A 230 10.40 8.83 -8.23
CA PRO A 230 9.13 9.04 -8.91
C PRO A 230 8.08 7.99 -8.50
N GLY A 231 6.80 8.24 -8.79
CA GLY A 231 5.74 7.27 -8.53
C GLY A 231 5.29 7.20 -7.06
N GLY A 232 4.81 6.03 -6.64
CA GLY A 232 4.60 5.70 -5.23
C GLY A 232 3.56 6.57 -4.49
N ILE A 233 3.89 6.94 -3.25
CA ILE A 233 3.11 7.83 -2.38
C ILE A 233 2.83 9.17 -3.10
N ARG A 234 3.80 9.70 -3.85
CA ARG A 234 3.64 10.97 -4.58
C ARG A 234 2.47 10.94 -5.57
N GLU A 235 2.30 9.82 -6.28
CA GLU A 235 1.17 9.62 -7.20
C GLU A 235 -0.16 9.45 -6.49
N LEU A 236 -0.18 8.97 -5.25
CA LEU A 236 -1.42 8.87 -4.46
C LEU A 236 -1.84 10.21 -3.84
N ILE A 237 -0.88 11.11 -3.62
CA ILE A 237 -1.13 12.46 -3.09
C ILE A 237 -1.61 13.42 -4.20
N ALA A 238 -1.06 13.32 -5.41
CA ALA A 238 -1.39 14.24 -6.51
C ALA A 238 -2.90 14.29 -6.90
N PRO A 239 -3.67 13.18 -6.87
CA PRO A 239 -5.11 13.16 -7.14
C PRO A 239 -5.94 13.92 -6.10
N THR A 240 -5.49 13.99 -4.85
CA THR A 240 -6.22 14.70 -3.77
C THR A 240 -6.30 16.22 -4.02
N MET A 241 -5.50 16.77 -4.95
CA MET A 241 -5.57 18.18 -5.38
C MET A 241 -6.67 18.48 -6.41
N ARG A 242 -7.42 17.48 -6.92
CA ARG A 242 -8.54 17.70 -7.86
C ARG A 242 -9.94 17.65 -7.21
N GLY A 243 -10.03 17.81 -5.89
CA GLY A 243 -11.29 17.74 -5.13
C GLY A 243 -11.89 19.08 -4.68
N PHE A 244 -11.28 20.22 -4.97
CA PHE A 244 -11.84 21.54 -4.66
C PHE A 244 -11.76 22.46 -5.89
N VAL A 245 -12.71 22.29 -6.81
CA VAL A 245 -13.08 23.36 -7.74
C VAL A 245 -14.53 23.69 -7.47
N THR A 246 -14.76 24.67 -6.61
CA THR A 246 -15.95 25.51 -6.74
C THR A 246 -15.54 26.68 -7.61
N PRO A 247 -16.10 26.86 -8.81
CA PRO A 247 -16.19 28.18 -9.40
C PRO A 247 -17.56 28.74 -9.00
N ILE A 248 -17.61 29.56 -7.94
CA ILE A 248 -18.66 30.58 -7.86
C ILE A 248 -18.19 31.66 -8.84
N ALA A 249 -18.62 31.54 -10.08
CA ALA A 249 -18.64 32.68 -10.98
C ALA A 249 -19.86 33.52 -10.60
N GLU A 250 -19.61 34.70 -10.06
CA GLU A 250 -20.55 35.83 -10.06
C GLU A 250 -21.13 35.99 -11.46
N GLN A 251 -22.39 35.58 -11.64
CA GLN A 251 -23.21 36.07 -12.74
C GLN A 251 -23.96 37.30 -12.22
N GLU A 252 -23.51 38.48 -12.64
CA GLU A 252 -24.30 39.70 -12.58
C GLU A 252 -25.64 39.47 -13.31
N PRO A 253 -26.78 39.95 -12.76
CA PRO A 253 -28.07 39.82 -13.41
C PRO A 253 -28.12 40.72 -14.66
N GLY A 254 -28.06 40.08 -15.83
CA GLY A 254 -28.22 40.71 -17.12
C GLY A 254 -29.53 41.49 -17.25
N THR A 255 -29.39 42.75 -17.63
CA THR A 255 -30.48 43.61 -18.12
C THR A 255 -31.14 42.96 -19.33
N PRO A 256 -32.48 42.79 -19.39
CA PRO A 256 -33.12 42.17 -20.55
C PRO A 256 -33.06 43.10 -21.77
N PRO A 257 -32.67 42.60 -22.96
CA PRO A 257 -32.71 43.41 -24.17
C PRO A 257 -34.15 43.63 -24.64
N ARG A 258 -34.41 44.91 -24.95
CA ARG A 258 -35.66 45.47 -25.46
C ARG A 258 -35.93 44.97 -26.88
N VAL A 259 -37.07 44.29 -27.09
CA VAL A 259 -37.54 43.84 -28.41
C VAL A 259 -38.22 45.00 -29.15
N PRO A 260 -37.83 45.32 -30.41
CA PRO A 260 -38.68 46.09 -31.32
C PRO A 260 -39.35 45.20 -32.40
N PRO A 261 -40.47 45.64 -32.97
CA PRO A 261 -41.51 44.76 -33.50
C PRO A 261 -41.31 44.32 -34.96
N ALA A 262 -41.99 43.21 -35.28
CA ALA A 262 -42.02 42.55 -36.58
C ALA A 262 -42.62 43.40 -37.72
N ARG A 263 -42.04 43.30 -38.93
CA ARG A 263 -42.77 43.55 -40.17
C ARG A 263 -42.24 42.78 -41.39
N LYS A 264 -43.07 41.81 -41.81
CA LYS A 264 -43.51 41.40 -43.16
C LYS A 264 -42.50 41.17 -44.31
N ARG A 265 -42.48 39.90 -44.74
CA ARG A 265 -42.71 39.33 -46.10
C ARG A 265 -41.99 39.90 -47.33
N SER A 266 -41.24 39.04 -48.03
CA SER A 266 -41.33 38.71 -49.47
C SER A 266 -40.08 37.85 -49.83
N SER A 267 -40.21 36.56 -50.14
CA SER A 267 -40.53 35.91 -51.44
C SER A 267 -39.38 35.89 -52.45
N SER A 268 -39.22 34.72 -53.08
CA SER A 268 -38.43 34.39 -54.29
C SER A 268 -36.94 34.13 -54.07
N ALA A 269 -36.27 33.21 -54.76
CA ALA A 269 -36.66 32.08 -55.58
C ALA A 269 -35.44 31.15 -55.72
N THR A 270 -35.75 29.94 -56.17
CA THR A 270 -35.00 28.70 -56.41
C THR A 270 -33.83 28.83 -57.44
N PRO A 271 -33.14 27.74 -57.87
CA PRO A 271 -31.70 27.55 -57.67
C PRO A 271 -30.92 27.36 -59.00
N GLN A 272 -29.59 27.25 -58.97
CA GLN A 272 -28.84 26.50 -60.01
C GLN A 272 -27.37 26.30 -59.57
N LYS A 273 -26.95 25.05 -59.32
CA LYS A 273 -26.29 24.11 -60.24
C LYS A 273 -24.82 24.45 -60.50
N ARG A 274 -23.98 23.43 -60.24
CA ARG A 274 -22.82 22.97 -61.03
C ARG A 274 -21.72 24.03 -61.23
N ARG A 275 -20.44 23.74 -61.01
CA ARG A 275 -19.68 22.56 -61.41
C ARG A 275 -18.22 22.81 -60.99
N ARG A 276 -17.57 21.74 -60.55
CA ARG A 276 -16.11 21.50 -60.48
C ARG A 276 -15.31 22.31 -59.48
#